data_AF-A0A6P1CKB8-F1
#
_entry.id   AF-A0A6P1CKB8-F1
#
_cell.length_a   1.000
_cell.length_b   1.000
_cell.length_c   1.000
_cell.angle_alpha   90.00
_cell.angle_beta   90.00
_cell.angle_gamma   90.00
#
_symmetry.space_group_name_H-M   'P 1'
#
loop_
_entity.id
_entity.type
_entity.pdbx_description
1 polymer ?
#
loop_
_entity_poly.entity_id
_entity_poly.type
_entity_poly.pdbx_seq_one_letter_code
_entity_poly.pdbx_strand_id
1 'polypeptide(L)' 'MTQRDLTIAEVLKDPLIRQVMRADRISVTGMASLLQDAARRQERALSANLAPITQAASCSRPQADLR' A
#
# COMPACT_ATOMS: atom_id res chain seq x y z
N MET A 1 -21.34 11.86 -2.32
CA MET A 1 -20.08 12.62 -2.43
C MET A 1 -19.12 11.79 -3.27
N THR A 2 -18.63 12.30 -4.39
CA THR A 2 -17.63 11.59 -5.19
C THR A 2 -16.29 11.71 -4.49
N GLN A 3 -15.76 10.60 -3.99
CA GLN A 3 -14.40 10.54 -3.46
C GLN A 3 -13.46 10.74 -4.65
N ARG A 4 -12.87 11.93 -4.74
CA ARG A 4 -11.81 12.21 -5.71
C ARG A 4 -10.48 11.92 -5.03
N ASP A 5 -9.69 11.06 -5.63
CA ASP A 5 -8.33 10.81 -5.18
C ASP A 5 -7.46 12.04 -5.45
N LEU A 6 -6.65 12.41 -4.47
CA LEU A 6 -5.71 13.53 -4.57
C LEU A 6 -4.37 13.01 -5.10
N THR A 7 -3.74 13.80 -5.98
CA THR A 7 -2.36 13.57 -6.36
C THR A 7 -1.41 13.91 -5.20
N ILE A 8 -0.22 13.30 -5.17
CA ILE A 8 0.81 13.61 -4.16
C ILE A 8 1.11 15.12 -4.13
N ALA A 9 1.11 15.79 -5.28
CA ALA A 9 1.35 17.23 -5.37
C ALA A 9 0.25 18.07 -4.71
N GLU A 10 -1.02 17.64 -4.81
CA GLU A 10 -2.15 18.31 -4.15
C GLU A 10 -2.12 18.08 -2.64
N VAL A 11 -1.81 16.86 -2.20
CA VAL A 11 -1.62 16.50 -0.79
C VAL A 11 -0.54 17.38 -0.14
N LEU A 12 0.62 17.54 -0.79
CA LEU A 12 1.69 18.41 -0.29
C LEU A 12 1.32 19.90 -0.32
N LYS A 13 0.31 20.27 -1.11
CA LYS A 13 -0.23 21.62 -1.19
C LYS A 13 -1.36 21.90 -0.18
N ASP A 14 -1.82 20.89 0.55
CA ASP A 14 -2.90 21.05 1.52
C ASP A 14 -2.41 21.79 2.79
N PRO A 15 -3.16 22.80 3.27
CA PRO A 15 -2.75 23.59 4.43
C PRO A 15 -2.74 22.80 5.75
N LEU A 16 -3.68 21.87 5.94
CA LEU A 16 -3.76 21.04 7.14
C LEU A 16 -2.64 20.01 7.14
N ILE A 17 -2.36 19.38 6.00
CA ILE A 17 -1.25 18.43 5.87
C ILE A 17 0.08 19.13 6.15
N ARG A 18 0.27 20.35 5.65
CA ARG A 18 1.45 21.16 6.00
C ARG A 18 1.54 21.51 7.48
N GLN A 19 0.40 21.70 8.16
CA GLN A 19 0.40 21.95 9.60
C GLN A 19 0.89 20.72 10.37
N VAL A 20 0.41 19.53 10.01
CA VAL A 20 0.87 18.25 10.59
C VAL A 20 2.36 18.03 10.31
N MET A 21 2.80 18.20 9.06
CA MET A 21 4.22 18.08 8.71
C MET A 21 5.12 19.00 9.54
N ARG A 22 4.68 20.24 9.79
CA ARG A 22 5.42 21.19 10.64
C ARG A 22 5.48 20.75 12.09
N ALA A 23 4.37 20.23 12.62
CA ALA A 23 4.32 19.68 13.97
C ALA A 23 5.31 18.51 14.12
N ASP A 24 5.41 17.66 13.09
CA ASP A 24 6.25 16.47 13.06
C ASP A 24 7.68 16.73 12.57
N ARG A 25 8.02 17.98 12.23
CA ARG A 25 9.33 18.40 11.67
C ARG A 25 9.71 17.65 10.39
N ILE A 26 8.72 17.31 9.56
CA ILE A 26 8.90 16.63 8.28
C ILE A 26 9.03 17.67 7.16
N SER A 27 10.08 17.53 6.34
CA SER A 27 10.26 18.37 5.15
C SER A 27 9.30 17.97 4.03
N VAL A 28 9.00 18.90 3.11
CA VAL A 28 8.18 18.61 1.92
C VAL A 28 8.76 17.48 1.10
N THR A 29 10.08 17.46 0.90
CA THR A 29 10.77 16.39 0.20
C THR A 29 10.66 15.05 0.94
N GLY A 30 10.78 15.04 2.27
CA GLY A 30 10.62 13.83 3.08
C GLY A 30 9.23 13.22 2.97
N MET A 31 8.19 14.04 3.09
CA MET A 31 6.81 13.59 2.89
C MET A 31 6.56 13.11 1.45
N ALA A 32 7.13 13.80 0.44
CA ALA A 32 7.03 13.37 -0.95
C ALA A 32 7.64 11.97 -1.17
N SER A 33 8.81 11.70 -0.61
CA SER A 33 9.46 10.39 -0.69
C SER A 33 8.61 9.30 -0.04
N LEU A 34 8.05 9.55 1.14
CA LEU A 34 7.17 8.60 1.84
C LEU A 34 5.92 8.25 1.04
N LEU A 35 5.26 9.27 0.47
CA LEU A 35 4.05 9.06 -0.34
C LEU A 35 4.37 8.31 -1.65
N GLN A 36 5.50 8.60 -2.28
CA GLN A 36 5.95 7.86 -3.46
C GLN A 36 6.29 6.39 -3.14
N ASP A 37 6.95 6.14 -2.01
CA ASP A 37 7.22 4.77 -1.55
C ASP A 37 5.93 4.01 -1.25
N ALA A 38 4.98 4.66 -0.59
CA ALA A 38 3.66 4.08 -0.32
C ALA A 38 2.92 3.74 -1.62
N ALA A 39 2.90 4.66 -2.60
CA ALA A 39 2.29 4.42 -3.91
C ALA A 39 2.92 3.22 -4.63
N ARG A 40 4.25 3.14 -4.69
CA ARG A 40 4.96 1.98 -5.28
C ARG A 40 4.61 0.67 -4.58
N ARG A 41 4.49 0.68 -3.26
CA ARG A 41 4.11 -0.52 -2.48
C ARG A 41 2.66 -0.92 -2.77
N GLN A 42 1.76 0.06 -2.90
CA GLN A 42 0.37 -0.18 -3.24
C GLN A 42 0.24 -0.79 -4.65
N GLU A 43 0.94 -0.26 -5.64
CA GLU A 43 0.97 -0.83 -7.01
C GLU A 43 1.44 -2.29 -7.00
N ARG A 44 2.52 -2.60 -6.26
CA ARG A 44 3.02 -3.97 -6.10
C ARG A 44 2.01 -4.88 -5.42
N ALA A 45 1.35 -4.41 -4.36
CA ALA A 45 0.34 -5.19 -3.64
C ALA A 45 -0.87 -5.49 -4.54
N LEU A 46 -1.34 -4.50 -5.30
CA LEU A 46 -2.41 -4.70 -6.28
C LEU A 46 -1.99 -5.74 -7.34
N SER A 47 -0.77 -5.60 -7.88
CA SER A 47 -0.24 -6.52 -8.88
C SER A 47 -0.08 -7.95 -8.35
N ALA A 48 0.32 -8.12 -7.08
CA ALA A 48 0.45 -9.42 -6.43
C ALA A 48 -0.90 -10.08 -6.15
N ASN A 49 -1.94 -9.31 -5.81
CA ASN A 49 -3.31 -9.82 -5.63
C ASN A 49 -4.01 -10.16 -6.96
N LEU A 50 -3.45 -9.74 -8.11
CA LEU A 50 -3.89 -10.14 -9.44
C LEU A 50 -3.16 -11.39 -9.97
N ALA A 51 -2.18 -11.95 -9.25
CA ALA A 51 -1.60 -13.22 -9.63
C ALA A 51 -2.67 -14.33 -9.47
N PRO A 52 -3.02 -15.09 -10.52
CA PRO A 52 -4.02 -16.12 -10.42
C PRO A 52 -3.54 -17.16 -9.40
N ILE A 53 -4.42 -17.51 -8.46
CA ILE A 53 -4.25 -18.61 -7.52
C ILE A 53 -4.29 -19.92 -8.33
N THR A 54 -3.25 -20.24 -9.09
CA THR A 54 -3.18 -21.47 -9.92
C THR A 54 -2.21 -22.52 -9.38
N GLN A 55 -1.68 -22.38 -8.16
CA GLN A 55 -0.75 -23.37 -7.60
C GLN A 55 -1.00 -23.76 -6.13
N ALA A 56 -2.26 -23.77 -5.70
CA ALA A 56 -2.65 -24.44 -4.45
C ALA A 56 -3.49 -25.69 -4.73
N ALA A 57 -3.05 -26.52 -5.69
CA ALA A 57 -3.60 -27.85 -5.94
C ALA A 57 -2.47 -28.88 -6.04
N SER A 58 -1.73 -29.06 -4.95
CA SER A 58 -1.03 -30.32 -4.66
C SER A 58 -1.50 -30.80 -3.29
N CYS A 59 -2.78 -31.19 -3.29
CA CYS A 59 -3.34 -32.15 -2.36
C CYS A 59 -2.44 -33.40 -2.34
N SER A 60 -1.97 -33.82 -1.16
CA SER A 60 -1.68 -35.22 -0.78
C SER A 60 -1.05 -35.26 0.62
N ARG A 61 -1.89 -35.20 1.67
CA ARG A 61 -1.52 -35.75 3.00
C ARG A 61 -2.07 -37.19 3.04
N PRO A 62 -1.23 -38.24 3.13
CA PRO A 62 -1.76 -39.57 3.40
C PRO A 62 -2.10 -39.65 4.89
N GLN A 63 -3.39 -39.73 5.16
CA GLN A 63 -3.96 -40.10 6.44
C GLN A 63 -3.88 -41.63 6.55
N ALA A 64 -2.96 -42.13 7.37
CA ALA A 64 -2.86 -43.52 7.81
C ALA A 64 -1.98 -43.52 9.07
N ASP A 65 -2.24 -44.22 10.16
CA ASP A 65 -3.34 -45.08 10.58
C ASP A 65 -3.15 -45.14 12.11
N LEU A 66 -4.21 -44.93 12.90
CA LEU A 66 -4.15 -45.05 14.36
C LEU A 66 -4.75 -46.41 14.73
N ARG A 67 -3.88 -47.37 15.04
CA ARG A 67 -4.22 -48.66 15.66
C ARG A 67 -3.19 -49.01 16.73
#